data_AF-A0A1F5B754-F1
#
_entry.id   AF-A0A1F5B754-F1
#
_cell.length_a   1.000
_cell.length_b   1.000
_cell.length_c   1.000
_cell.angle_alpha   90.00
_cell.angle_beta   90.00
_cell.angle_gamma   90.00
#
_symmetry.space_group_name_H-M   'P 1'
#
loop_
_entity.id
_entity.type
_entity.pdbx_description
1 polymer ?
#
loop_
_entity_poly.entity_id
_entity_poly.type
_entity_poly.pdbx_seq_one_letter_code
_entity_poly.pdbx_strand_id
1 'polypeptide(L)'
;MEETQVLSELKKRFPEAVLESRPGAGDDELLVEREWLFRVAEGLRGKPLDYALLLDLTCVDYIASRGRLEMVYHLASLSGKHRLRLKVELPAGEPCLPSLAPLWKNADWLEREVHEMFGVRFEGHPGLRPLLLYEGFEGHPLRKDYPLRRRQPLIPLRKGS
;
A
#
# COMPACT_ATOMS: atom_id res chain seq x y z
N MET A 1 11.81 -23.79 -2.89
CA MET A 1 12.11 -22.65 -3.78
C MET A 1 13.25 -21.89 -3.14
N GLU A 2 14.30 -21.64 -3.90
CA GLU A 2 15.51 -20.98 -3.40
C GLU A 2 15.25 -19.49 -3.19
N GLU A 3 15.83 -18.90 -2.15
CA GLU A 3 15.68 -17.49 -1.83
C GLU A 3 16.38 -16.63 -2.90
N THR A 4 15.71 -15.60 -3.42
CA THR A 4 16.30 -14.75 -4.46
C THR A 4 17.41 -13.87 -3.89
N GLN A 5 18.37 -13.52 -4.74
CA GLN A 5 19.50 -12.65 -4.35
C GLN A 5 19.01 -11.30 -3.77
N VAL A 6 17.89 -10.78 -4.28
CA VAL A 6 17.27 -9.54 -3.80
C VAL A 6 16.78 -9.68 -2.36
N LEU A 7 16.04 -10.76 -2.04
CA LEU A 7 15.53 -10.98 -0.69
C LEU A 7 16.68 -11.17 0.32
N SER A 8 17.72 -11.91 -0.07
CA SER A 8 18.92 -12.07 0.76
C SER A 8 19.62 -10.74 1.05
N GLU A 9 19.77 -9.88 0.04
CA GLU A 9 20.39 -8.56 0.21
C GLU A 9 19.56 -7.64 1.12
N LEU A 10 18.23 -7.64 0.95
CA LEU A 10 17.34 -6.83 1.78
C LEU A 10 17.36 -7.26 3.24
N LYS A 11 17.40 -8.57 3.51
CA LYS A 11 17.57 -9.10 4.88
C LYS A 11 18.89 -8.70 5.51
N LYS A 12 19.99 -8.69 4.74
CA LYS A 12 21.29 -8.25 5.24
C LYS A 12 21.31 -6.76 5.56
N ARG A 13 20.67 -5.95 4.71
CA ARG A 13 20.66 -4.48 4.85
C ARG A 13 19.67 -3.99 5.91
N PHE A 14 18.55 -4.68 6.09
CA PHE A 14 17.47 -4.31 7.00
C PHE A 14 16.97 -5.51 7.83
N PRO A 15 17.84 -6.14 8.65
CA PRO A 15 17.47 -7.36 9.38
C PRO A 15 16.31 -7.16 10.36
N GLU A 16 16.23 -5.98 10.98
CA GLU A 16 15.18 -5.64 11.95
C GLU A 16 13.86 -5.20 11.30
N ALA A 17 13.87 -4.92 10.01
CA ALA A 17 12.68 -4.46 9.29
C ALA A 17 11.85 -5.61 8.74
N VAL A 18 12.46 -6.75 8.42
CA VAL A 18 11.84 -7.84 7.68
C VAL A 18 11.14 -8.80 8.64
N LEU A 19 9.81 -8.88 8.52
CA LEU A 19 9.00 -9.83 9.30
C LEU A 19 8.86 -11.16 8.57
N GLU A 20 8.59 -11.10 7.27
CA GLU A 20 8.45 -12.27 6.43
C GLU A 20 8.99 -12.01 5.03
N SER A 21 9.58 -13.03 4.42
CA SER A 21 9.99 -13.00 3.02
C SER A 21 9.51 -14.28 2.34
N ARG A 22 8.89 -14.16 1.18
CA ARG A 22 8.49 -15.33 0.38
C ARG A 22 9.07 -15.19 -1.02
N PRO A 23 9.97 -16.09 -1.44
CA PRO A 23 10.40 -16.11 -2.83
C PRO A 23 9.22 -16.49 -3.72
N GLY A 24 8.98 -15.69 -4.75
CA GLY A 24 7.97 -15.95 -5.76
C GLY A 24 8.64 -16.39 -7.07
N ALA A 25 7.90 -17.09 -7.92
CA ALA A 25 8.37 -17.44 -9.27
C ALA A 25 8.37 -16.20 -10.20
N GLY A 26 9.09 -15.14 -9.82
CA GLY A 26 9.20 -13.85 -10.54
C GLY A 26 8.64 -12.64 -9.77
N ASP A 27 7.76 -12.86 -8.79
CA ASP A 27 7.15 -11.83 -7.94
C ASP A 27 7.44 -12.13 -6.46
N ASP A 28 8.61 -11.70 -5.99
CA ASP A 28 8.99 -11.90 -4.59
C ASP A 28 8.08 -11.12 -3.65
N GLU A 29 7.89 -11.60 -2.43
CA GLU A 29 7.14 -10.89 -1.40
C GLU A 29 8.02 -10.59 -0.19
N LEU A 30 7.86 -9.38 0.33
CA LEU A 30 8.54 -8.93 1.54
C LEU A 30 7.55 -8.20 2.44
N LEU A 31 7.29 -8.74 3.62
CA LEU A 31 6.54 -8.10 4.68
C LEU A 31 7.52 -7.38 5.61
N VAL A 32 7.30 -6.08 5.81
CA VAL A 32 8.15 -5.25 6.67
C VAL A 32 7.37 -4.54 7.76
N GLU A 33 8.06 -4.23 8.84
CA GLU A 33 7.56 -3.35 9.89
C GLU A 33 7.31 -1.94 9.34
N ARG A 34 6.18 -1.35 9.73
CA ARG A 34 5.69 -0.08 9.17
C ARG A 34 6.65 1.09 9.41
N GLU A 35 7.38 1.09 10.52
CA GLU A 35 8.37 2.12 10.89
C GLU A 35 9.56 2.14 9.91
N TRP A 36 9.83 1.02 9.25
CA TRP A 36 10.94 0.87 8.31
C TRP A 36 10.54 1.08 6.85
N LEU A 37 9.24 1.20 6.54
CA LEU A 37 8.71 1.26 5.18
C LEU A 37 9.48 2.26 4.30
N PHE A 38 9.61 3.52 4.73
CA PHE A 38 10.27 4.55 3.91
C PHE A 38 11.74 4.23 3.65
N ARG A 39 12.48 3.77 4.67
CA ARG A 39 13.90 3.42 4.54
C ARG A 39 14.11 2.21 3.62
N VAL A 40 13.25 1.20 3.72
CA VAL A 40 13.28 0.04 2.83
C VAL A 40 12.95 0.46 1.40
N ALA A 41 11.90 1.26 1.21
CA ALA A 41 11.50 1.79 -0.09
C ALA A 41 12.61 2.65 -0.75
N GLU A 42 13.28 3.49 0.02
CA GLU A 42 14.43 4.28 -0.44
C GLU A 42 15.60 3.36 -0.87
N GLY A 43 15.90 2.33 -0.06
CA GLY A 43 16.92 1.34 -0.37
C GLY A 43 16.60 0.53 -1.65
N LEU A 44 15.34 0.19 -1.87
CA LEU A 44 14.85 -0.49 -3.07
C LEU A 44 14.98 0.39 -4.32
N ARG A 45 14.62 1.67 -4.19
CA ARG A 45 14.73 2.62 -5.31
C ARG A 45 16.18 2.94 -5.68
N GLY A 46 17.08 2.91 -4.69
CA GLY A 46 18.51 3.14 -4.89
C GLY A 46 19.20 2.02 -5.68
N LYS A 47 20.39 2.33 -6.21
CA LYS A 47 21.28 1.32 -6.82
C LYS A 47 21.90 0.42 -5.74
N PRO A 48 22.20 -0.86 -6.03
CA PRO A 48 22.06 -1.53 -7.33
C PRO A 48 20.67 -2.14 -7.61
N LEU A 49 19.74 -2.10 -6.65
CA LEU A 49 18.42 -2.76 -6.78
C LEU A 49 17.51 -2.08 -7.83
N ASP A 50 17.53 -0.74 -7.88
CA ASP A 50 16.97 0.06 -8.97
C ASP A 50 15.50 -0.24 -9.27
N TYR A 51 14.67 -0.33 -8.23
CA TYR A 51 13.21 -0.41 -8.34
C TYR A 51 12.64 0.94 -8.77
N ALA A 52 12.88 1.29 -10.04
CA ALA A 52 12.51 2.57 -10.62
C ALA A 52 10.99 2.75 -10.80
N LEU A 53 10.24 1.65 -10.84
CA LEU A 53 8.80 1.65 -11.10
C LEU A 53 8.00 1.18 -9.88
N LEU A 54 7.07 2.04 -9.43
CA LEU A 54 5.92 1.63 -8.64
C LEU A 54 4.79 1.31 -9.63
N LEU A 55 4.45 0.04 -9.78
CA LEU A 55 3.42 -0.42 -10.70
C LEU A 55 2.02 -0.16 -10.16
N ASP A 56 1.83 -0.46 -8.88
CA ASP A 56 0.54 -0.34 -8.19
C ASP A 56 0.74 -0.21 -6.67
N LEU A 57 -0.22 0.39 -6.00
CA LEU A 57 -0.28 0.57 -4.55
C LEU A 57 -1.73 0.41 -4.13
N THR A 58 -1.97 -0.59 -3.30
CA THR A 58 -3.30 -0.95 -2.86
C THR A 58 -3.32 -1.36 -1.39
N CYS A 59 -4.51 -1.56 -0.84
CA CYS A 59 -4.72 -2.02 0.53
C CYS A 59 -5.70 -3.18 0.54
N VAL A 60 -5.52 -4.11 1.47
CA VAL A 60 -6.40 -5.26 1.69
C VAL A 60 -6.91 -5.23 3.12
N ASP A 61 -8.22 -5.37 3.31
CA ASP A 61 -8.85 -5.45 4.65
C ASP A 61 -9.13 -6.92 5.02
N TYR A 62 -8.34 -7.45 5.95
CA TYR A 62 -8.42 -8.78 6.54
C TYR A 62 -9.12 -8.73 7.91
N ILE A 63 -10.43 -8.96 7.94
CA ILE A 63 -11.28 -8.88 9.16
C ILE A 63 -10.73 -9.72 10.33
N ALA A 64 -10.14 -10.89 10.06
CA ALA A 64 -9.73 -11.86 11.07
C ALA A 64 -8.22 -11.84 11.42
N SER A 65 -7.45 -10.91 10.87
CA SER A 65 -5.98 -10.87 11.07
C SER A 65 -5.54 -9.93 12.19
N ARG A 66 -4.40 -10.23 12.83
CA ARG A 66 -3.59 -9.19 13.48
C ARG A 66 -3.13 -8.23 12.37
N GLY A 67 -3.27 -6.92 12.56
CA GLY A 67 -3.01 -5.96 11.47
C GLY A 67 -4.08 -6.01 10.37
N ARG A 68 -5.33 -5.64 10.72
CA ARG A 68 -6.53 -5.71 9.88
C ARG A 68 -6.35 -5.15 8.45
N LEU A 69 -5.52 -4.13 8.26
CA LEU A 69 -5.24 -3.57 6.95
C LEU A 69 -3.83 -3.99 6.50
N GLU A 70 -3.68 -4.51 5.30
CA GLU A 70 -2.38 -4.80 4.68
C GLU A 70 -2.17 -3.87 3.48
N MET A 71 -1.17 -3.02 3.56
CA MET A 71 -0.73 -2.20 2.44
C MET A 71 0.18 -3.02 1.53
N VAL A 72 -0.05 -2.97 0.23
CA VAL A 72 0.70 -3.73 -0.78
C VAL A 72 1.22 -2.78 -1.84
N TYR A 73 2.54 -2.77 -2.03
CA TYR A 73 3.24 -2.00 -3.05
C TYR A 73 3.85 -2.95 -4.07
N HIS A 74 3.44 -2.80 -5.34
CA HIS A 74 3.99 -3.56 -6.45
C HIS A 74 5.13 -2.78 -7.08
N LEU A 75 6.36 -3.25 -6.91
CA LEU A 75 7.57 -2.59 -7.39
C LEU A 75 8.21 -3.43 -8.50
N ALA A 76 8.80 -2.76 -9.50
CA ALA A 76 9.57 -3.40 -10.55
C ALA A 76 10.92 -2.73 -10.79
N SER A 77 11.95 -3.56 -10.94
CA SER A 77 13.29 -3.18 -11.39
C SER A 77 13.44 -3.54 -12.86
N LEU A 78 13.66 -2.53 -13.70
CA LEU A 78 13.83 -2.74 -15.15
C LEU A 78 15.23 -3.27 -15.48
N SER A 79 16.25 -2.82 -14.76
CA SER A 79 17.63 -3.26 -14.90
C SER A 79 17.82 -4.68 -14.39
N GLY A 80 17.23 -5.01 -13.23
CA GLY A 80 17.22 -6.36 -12.68
C GLY A 80 16.23 -7.32 -13.34
N LYS A 81 15.19 -6.82 -14.03
CA LYS A 81 14.05 -7.62 -14.54
C LYS A 81 13.36 -8.44 -13.44
N HIS A 82 13.28 -7.86 -12.24
CA HIS A 82 12.66 -8.47 -11.06
C HIS A 82 11.47 -7.63 -10.59
N ARG A 83 10.51 -8.29 -9.93
CA ARG A 83 9.36 -7.67 -9.29
C ARG A 83 9.33 -8.04 -7.81
N LEU A 84 8.85 -7.11 -7.01
CA LEU A 84 8.73 -7.26 -5.57
C LEU A 84 7.38 -6.71 -5.11
N ARG A 85 6.68 -7.48 -4.28
CA ARG A 85 5.53 -7.05 -3.50
C ARG A 85 6.01 -6.72 -2.10
N LEU A 86 6.12 -5.43 -1.81
CA LEU A 86 6.40 -4.94 -0.47
C LEU A 86 5.07 -4.81 0.28
N LYS A 87 4.98 -5.41 1.46
CA LYS A 87 3.77 -5.46 2.28
C LYS A 87 4.03 -4.84 3.65
N VAL A 88 3.00 -4.21 4.21
CA VAL A 88 3.02 -3.64 5.56
C VAL A 88 1.66 -3.85 6.22
N GLU A 89 1.67 -4.40 7.43
CA GLU A 89 0.47 -4.55 8.25
C GLU A 89 0.16 -3.27 9.04
N LEU A 90 -1.12 -2.93 9.14
CA LEU A 90 -1.64 -1.74 9.79
C LEU A 90 -2.86 -2.05 10.67
N PRO A 91 -3.03 -1.33 11.79
CA PRO A 91 -4.23 -1.40 12.60
C PRO A 91 -5.41 -0.70 11.89
N ALA A 92 -6.64 -1.13 12.18
CA ALA A 92 -7.84 -0.55 11.58
C ALA A 92 -8.25 0.83 12.13
N GLY A 93 -7.88 1.12 13.39
CA GLY A 93 -8.33 2.31 14.10
C GLY A 93 -7.70 3.58 13.53
N GLU A 94 -6.37 3.63 13.54
CA GLU A 94 -5.59 4.76 13.04
C GLU A 94 -4.44 4.29 12.13
N PRO A 95 -4.75 3.74 10.94
CA PRO A 95 -3.73 3.36 9.98
C PRO A 95 -2.97 4.59 9.49
N CYS A 96 -1.67 4.64 9.76
CA CYS A 96 -0.79 5.74 9.37
C CYS A 96 0.54 5.18 8.84
N LEU A 97 1.03 5.75 7.75
CA LEU A 97 2.30 5.40 7.11
C LEU A 97 3.02 6.64 6.57
N PRO A 98 4.35 6.61 6.40
CA PRO A 98 5.04 7.62 5.63
C PRO A 98 4.64 7.54 4.14
N SER A 99 4.44 8.69 3.51
CA SER A 99 4.20 8.80 2.07
C SER A 99 5.45 8.40 1.28
N LEU A 100 5.26 7.63 0.22
CA LEU A 100 6.27 7.28 -0.75
C LEU A 100 6.25 8.22 -1.96
N ALA A 101 5.38 9.23 -2.01
CA ALA A 101 5.33 10.24 -3.07
C ALA A 101 6.68 10.93 -3.38
N PRO A 102 7.56 11.22 -2.39
CA PRO A 102 8.90 11.75 -2.67
C PRO A 102 9.78 10.77 -3.47
N LEU A 103 9.51 9.47 -3.35
CA LEU A 103 10.14 8.42 -4.13
C LEU A 103 9.35 8.24 -5.45
N TRP A 104 8.19 7.62 -5.33
CA TRP A 104 7.16 7.36 -6.31
C TRP A 104 6.36 8.58 -6.78
N LYS A 105 6.65 9.28 -7.90
CA LYS A 105 5.75 10.38 -8.35
C LYS A 105 4.29 9.95 -8.54
N ASN A 106 4.05 8.74 -9.02
CA ASN A 106 2.70 8.19 -9.17
C ASN A 106 2.08 7.73 -7.84
N ALA A 107 2.85 7.60 -6.76
CA ALA A 107 2.31 7.28 -5.44
C ALA A 107 1.37 8.39 -4.94
N ASP A 108 1.53 9.65 -5.36
CA ASP A 108 0.61 10.75 -5.03
C ASP A 108 -0.86 10.42 -5.37
N TRP A 109 -1.11 9.79 -6.52
CA TRP A 109 -2.48 9.42 -6.91
C TRP A 109 -2.96 8.17 -6.17
N LEU A 110 -2.10 7.16 -6.05
CA LEU A 110 -2.46 5.88 -5.46
C LEU A 110 -2.66 5.98 -3.95
N GLU A 111 -1.85 6.78 -3.25
CA GLU A 111 -1.99 7.04 -1.82
C GLU A 111 -3.30 7.79 -1.52
N ARG A 112 -3.72 8.70 -2.40
CA ARG A 112 -5.03 9.36 -2.30
C ARG A 112 -6.20 8.39 -2.48
N GLU A 113 -6.11 7.50 -3.47
CA GLU A 113 -7.10 6.45 -3.67
C GLU A 113 -7.24 5.57 -2.42
N VAL A 114 -6.11 5.07 -1.89
CA VAL A 114 -6.14 4.22 -0.69
C VAL A 114 -6.61 4.97 0.54
N HIS A 115 -6.23 6.24 0.69
CA HIS A 115 -6.73 7.09 1.77
C HIS A 115 -8.25 7.19 1.75
N GLU A 116 -8.83 7.42 0.58
CA GLU A 116 -10.27 7.58 0.43
C GLU A 116 -11.02 6.26 0.57
N MET A 117 -10.51 5.18 -0.06
CA MET A 117 -11.16 3.87 -0.08
C MET A 117 -11.04 3.09 1.23
N PHE A 118 -9.92 3.24 1.95
CA PHE A 118 -9.56 2.47 3.14
C PHE A 118 -9.23 3.33 4.36
N GLY A 119 -9.14 4.65 4.27
CA GLY A 119 -8.90 5.53 5.41
C GLY A 119 -7.46 5.53 5.93
N VAL A 120 -6.49 5.05 5.15
CA VAL A 120 -5.07 5.07 5.53
C VAL A 120 -4.51 6.48 5.41
N ARG A 121 -3.88 7.01 6.46
CA ARG A 121 -3.22 8.32 6.43
C ARG A 121 -1.78 8.19 5.96
N PHE A 122 -1.33 9.12 5.13
CA PHE A 122 0.05 9.19 4.63
C PHE A 122 0.75 10.46 5.11
N GLU A 123 1.72 10.32 6.01
CA GLU A 123 2.50 11.42 6.55
C GLU A 123 3.49 11.96 5.51
N GLY A 124 3.55 13.29 5.36
CA GLY A 124 4.41 13.94 4.37
C GLY A 124 3.84 13.95 2.94
N HIS A 125 2.60 13.49 2.74
CA HIS A 125 1.96 13.52 1.42
C HIS A 125 1.64 14.97 0.98
N PRO A 126 1.94 15.38 -0.27
CA PRO A 126 1.80 16.77 -0.74
C PRO A 126 0.35 17.28 -0.79
N GLY A 127 -0.63 16.41 -1.03
CA GLY A 127 -2.05 16.77 -0.90
C GLY A 127 -3.00 15.57 -0.81
N LEU A 128 -3.29 15.11 0.40
CA LEU A 128 -4.34 14.12 0.66
C LEU A 128 -5.71 14.77 0.52
N ARG A 129 -6.23 14.78 -0.70
CA ARG A 129 -7.58 15.24 -1.03
C ARG A 129 -8.36 14.10 -1.71
N PRO A 130 -9.70 14.05 -1.53
CA PRO A 130 -10.57 13.11 -2.24
C PRO A 130 -10.23 13.01 -3.73
N LEU A 131 -10.33 11.82 -4.30
CA LEU A 131 -9.93 11.55 -5.69
C LEU A 131 -11.07 10.89 -6.50
N LEU A 132 -11.72 9.87 -5.93
CA LEU A 132 -12.69 9.01 -6.57
C LEU A 132 -14.13 9.25 -6.11
N LEU A 133 -14.34 9.55 -4.83
CA LEU A 133 -15.68 9.75 -4.29
C LEU A 133 -16.13 11.18 -4.48
N TYR A 134 -17.45 11.36 -4.56
CA TYR A 134 -18.03 12.69 -4.65
C TYR A 134 -17.92 13.42 -3.30
N GLU A 135 -18.02 14.75 -3.34
CA GLU A 135 -17.93 15.58 -2.15
C GLU A 135 -19.03 15.27 -1.13
N GLY A 136 -18.64 15.03 0.13
CA GLY A 136 -19.56 14.70 1.21
C GLY A 136 -19.87 13.21 1.36
N PHE A 137 -19.18 12.33 0.63
CA PHE A 137 -19.25 10.89 0.91
C PHE A 137 -18.73 10.57 2.31
N GLU A 138 -19.51 9.80 3.09
CA GLU A 138 -19.13 9.39 4.43
C GLU A 138 -18.64 7.94 4.48
N GLY A 139 -17.40 7.75 4.95
CA GLY A 139 -16.81 6.43 5.22
C GLY A 139 -15.86 5.93 4.12
N HIS A 140 -15.50 4.64 4.21
CA HIS A 140 -14.47 4.00 3.39
C HIS A 140 -15.03 2.74 2.71
N PRO A 141 -15.45 2.82 1.44
CA PRO A 141 -16.30 1.79 0.82
C PRO A 141 -15.64 0.43 0.62
N LEU A 142 -14.30 0.37 0.54
CA LEU A 142 -13.57 -0.88 0.35
C LEU A 142 -13.22 -1.58 1.68
N ARG A 143 -13.50 -0.96 2.82
CA ARG A 143 -13.44 -1.65 4.12
C ARG A 143 -14.58 -2.66 4.23
N LYS A 144 -14.30 -3.81 4.82
CA LYS A 144 -15.25 -4.92 4.91
C LYS A 144 -16.39 -4.68 5.91
N ASP A 145 -16.26 -3.70 6.80
CA ASP A 145 -17.33 -3.23 7.69
C ASP A 145 -18.27 -2.22 7.02
N TYR A 146 -17.93 -1.69 5.84
CA TYR A 146 -18.80 -0.79 5.11
C TYR A 146 -20.01 -1.55 4.52
N PRO A 147 -21.26 -1.11 4.73
CA PRO A 147 -22.41 -1.88 4.27
C PRO A 147 -22.53 -1.89 2.75
N LEU A 148 -22.55 -3.09 2.15
CA LEU A 148 -22.58 -3.30 0.69
C LEU A 148 -23.71 -2.53 -0.03
N ARG A 149 -24.88 -2.42 0.61
CA ARG A 149 -26.07 -1.77 0.03
C ARG A 149 -26.25 -0.32 0.49
N ARG A 150 -25.29 0.25 1.22
CA ARG A 150 -25.38 1.64 1.68
C ARG A 150 -25.35 2.57 0.46
N ARG A 151 -26.48 3.24 0.21
CA ARG A 151 -26.58 4.32 -0.77
C ARG A 151 -26.50 5.65 -0.05
N GLN A 152 -25.78 6.59 -0.66
CA GLN A 152 -25.65 7.95 -0.19
C GLN A 152 -25.98 8.86 -1.40
N PRO A 153 -27.26 9.05 -1.74
CA PRO A 153 -27.63 9.79 -2.93
C PRO A 153 -27.51 11.30 -2.66
N LEU A 154 -26.81 12.02 -3.55
CA LEU A 154 -26.72 13.49 -3.50
C LEU A 154 -28.06 14.17 -3.81
N ILE A 155 -28.91 13.49 -4.56
CA ILE A 155 -30.23 13.96 -4.98
C ILE A 155 -31.28 13.01 -4.42
N PRO A 156 -32.39 13.51 -3.84
CA PRO A 156 -33.45 12.65 -3.32
C PRO A 156 -33.92 11.61 -4.35
N LEU A 157 -34.05 10.36 -3.92
CA LEU A 157 -34.60 9.31 -4.76
C LEU A 157 -36.07 9.61 -5.05
N ARG A 158 -36.48 9.38 -6.30
CA ARG A 158 -37.88 9.48 -6.70
C ARG A 158 -38.70 8.46 -5.90
N LYS A 159 -39.78 8.91 -5.25
CA LYS A 159 -40.67 7.99 -4.51
C LYS A 159 -41.34 7.02 -5.48
N GLY A 160 -41.21 5.70 -5.23
CA GLY A 160 -41.98 4.65 -5.91
C GLY A 160 -41.23 3.79 -6.95
N SER A 161 -39.89 3.75 -6.95
CA SER A 161 -39.07 2.82 -7.75
C SER A 161 -38.53 1.66 -6.92
#